data_AF-A0A5N6ENG5-F1
#
_entry.id   AF-A0A5N6ENG5-F1
#
_cell.length_a   1.000
_cell.length_b   1.000
_cell.length_c   1.000
_cell.angle_alpha   90.00
_cell.angle_beta   90.00
_cell.angle_gamma   90.00
#
_symmetry.space_group_name_H-M   'P 1'
#
loop_
_entity.id
_entity.type
_entity.pdbx_description
1 polymer ?
#
loop_
_entity_poly.entity_id
_entity_poly.type
_entity_poly.pdbx_seq_one_letter_code
_entity_poly.pdbx_strand_id
1 'polypeptide(L)'
;MHLQSLANYLRLAYKYYDPLVGNLIFTSFFNLLTSTALAAREEVKAITISPSQGGQGFPWYIREKDGAGEAFTWFTFPKSHCPKLDVPIEATLDMTRFLCLVNDIFHSTKNRIMVNWIITYTGSLIPKRRTLYQF
;
A
#
# COMPACT_ATOMS: atom_id res chain seq x y z
N MET A 1 16.64 -9.96 13.85
CA MET A 1 15.70 -11.11 13.92
C MET A 1 14.68 -11.10 12.78
N HIS A 2 13.96 -10.00 12.51
CA HIS A 2 12.84 -9.98 11.55
C HIS A 2 13.18 -10.33 10.07
N LEU A 3 14.32 -9.85 9.53
CA LEU A 3 14.70 -10.14 8.13
C LEU A 3 14.93 -11.63 7.84
N GLN A 4 15.41 -12.40 8.82
CA GLN A 4 15.62 -13.85 8.64
C GLN A 4 14.28 -14.60 8.51
N SER A 5 13.25 -14.17 9.26
CA SER A 5 11.90 -14.72 9.14
C SER A 5 11.31 -14.41 7.76
N LEU A 6 11.48 -13.17 7.27
CA LEU A 6 11.07 -12.79 5.91
C LEU A 6 11.76 -13.65 4.84
N ALA A 7 13.08 -13.85 4.94
CA ALA A 7 13.82 -14.73 4.03
C ALA A 7 13.31 -16.18 4.03
N ASN A 8 12.82 -16.70 5.16
CA ASN A 8 12.21 -18.01 5.23
C ASN A 8 10.82 -18.06 4.57
N TYR A 9 9.99 -17.01 4.73
CA TYR A 9 8.71 -16.90 4.01
C TYR A 9 8.90 -16.73 2.50
N LEU A 10 9.90 -15.96 2.06
CA LEU A 10 10.23 -15.82 0.64
C LEU A 10 10.72 -17.15 0.03
N ARG A 11 11.50 -17.97 0.77
CA ARG A 11 11.83 -19.34 0.35
C ARG A 11 10.60 -20.24 0.22
N LEU A 12 9.59 -20.06 1.07
CA LEU A 12 8.32 -20.80 0.94
C LEU A 12 7.53 -20.40 -0.32
N ALA A 13 7.69 -19.20 -0.86
CA ALA A 13 7.03 -18.82 -2.11
C ALA A 13 7.43 -19.78 -3.27
N TYR A 14 8.71 -20.12 -3.41
CA TYR A 14 9.20 -21.07 -4.40
C TYR A 14 8.68 -22.52 -4.22
N LYS A 15 8.03 -22.84 -3.08
CA LYS A 15 7.36 -24.13 -2.86
C LYS A 15 5.91 -24.14 -3.41
N TYR A 16 5.23 -23.00 -3.38
CA TYR A 16 3.79 -22.89 -3.68
C TYR A 16 3.48 -22.21 -5.03
N TYR A 17 4.43 -21.43 -5.55
CA TYR A 17 4.33 -20.70 -6.80
C TYR A 17 5.36 -21.21 -7.81
N ASP A 18 5.17 -20.89 -9.08
CA ASP A 18 6.17 -21.17 -10.10
C ASP A 18 7.46 -20.36 -9.85
N PRO A 19 8.68 -20.85 -10.18
CA PRO A 19 9.91 -20.08 -9.96
C PRO A 19 9.90 -18.67 -10.57
N LEU A 20 9.22 -18.45 -11.70
CA LEU A 20 9.06 -17.11 -12.27
C LEU A 20 8.22 -16.21 -11.35
N VAL A 21 7.07 -16.69 -10.88
CA VAL A 21 6.19 -15.97 -9.93
C VAL A 21 6.90 -15.76 -8.59
N GLY A 22 7.69 -16.73 -8.12
CA GLY A 22 8.52 -16.62 -6.92
C GLY A 22 9.54 -15.47 -7.02
N ASN A 23 10.19 -15.30 -8.17
CA ASN A 23 11.09 -14.18 -8.43
C ASN A 23 10.36 -12.83 -8.51
N LEU A 24 9.14 -12.80 -9.07
CA LEU A 24 8.32 -11.59 -9.11
C LEU A 24 7.91 -11.18 -7.69
N ILE A 25 7.31 -12.10 -6.90
CA ILE A 25 7.01 -11.91 -5.48
C ILE A 25 8.24 -11.38 -4.72
N PHE A 26 9.39 -12.03 -4.87
CA PHE A 26 10.65 -11.61 -4.23
C PHE A 26 11.02 -10.16 -4.60
N THR A 27 10.94 -9.81 -5.89
CA THR A 27 11.21 -8.46 -6.39
C THR A 27 10.23 -7.43 -5.81
N SER A 28 8.93 -7.74 -5.78
CA SER A 28 7.90 -6.87 -5.18
C SER A 28 8.13 -6.64 -3.68
N PHE A 29 8.64 -7.63 -2.92
CA PHE A 29 9.04 -7.43 -1.52
C PHE A 29 10.28 -6.54 -1.35
N PHE A 30 11.27 -6.62 -2.25
CA PHE A 30 12.41 -5.70 -2.25
C PHE A 30 12.00 -4.27 -2.64
N ASN A 31 11.06 -4.13 -3.57
CA ASN A 31 10.43 -2.85 -3.89
C ASN A 31 9.73 -2.24 -2.66
N LEU A 32 8.92 -3.03 -1.93
CA LEU A 32 8.29 -2.60 -0.65
C LEU A 32 9.30 -2.14 0.41
N LEU A 33 10.38 -2.90 0.63
CA LEU A 33 11.45 -2.51 1.57
C LEU A 33 12.16 -1.22 1.12
N THR A 34 12.35 -1.03 -0.18
CA THR A 34 12.97 0.17 -0.75
C THR A 34 12.05 1.39 -0.67
N SER A 35 10.75 1.21 -0.97
CA SER A 35 9.69 2.22 -0.84
C SER A 35 9.54 2.69 0.60
N THR A 36 9.43 1.76 1.55
CA THR A 36 9.33 2.11 2.98
C THR A 36 10.57 2.82 3.50
N ALA A 37 11.78 2.42 3.08
CA ALA A 37 13.01 3.15 3.40
C ALA A 37 13.08 4.54 2.75
N LEU A 38 12.52 4.71 1.54
CA LEU A 38 12.42 5.99 0.84
C LEU A 38 11.42 6.92 1.53
N ALA A 39 10.23 6.42 1.87
CA ALA A 39 9.18 7.14 2.59
C ALA A 39 9.56 7.51 4.03
N ALA A 40 10.53 6.82 4.63
CA ALA A 40 11.08 7.18 5.94
C ALA A 40 11.85 8.51 5.92
N ARG A 41 12.46 8.89 4.78
CA ARG A 41 13.27 10.12 4.63
C ARG A 41 12.41 11.38 4.73
N GLU A 42 12.88 12.36 5.50
CA GLU A 42 12.17 13.63 5.71
C GLU A 42 12.07 14.46 4.43
N GLU A 43 13.11 14.42 3.60
CA GLU A 43 13.19 15.01 2.26
C GLU A 43 12.00 14.59 1.37
N VAL A 44 11.69 13.28 1.39
CA VAL A 44 10.61 12.67 0.59
C VAL A 44 9.24 13.03 1.15
N LYS A 45 9.10 13.10 2.48
CA LYS A 45 7.87 13.57 3.15
C LYS A 45 7.58 15.03 2.77
N ALA A 46 8.59 15.90 2.76
CA ALA A 46 8.45 17.29 2.35
C ALA A 46 7.98 17.42 0.88
N ILE A 47 8.58 16.67 -0.05
CA ILE A 47 8.16 16.64 -1.46
C ILE A 47 6.72 16.13 -1.64
N THR A 48 6.28 15.20 -0.78
CA THR A 48 4.91 14.66 -0.81
C THR A 48 3.87 15.68 -0.31
N ILE A 49 4.26 16.57 0.62
CA ILE A 49 3.39 17.64 1.17
C ILE A 49 3.32 18.85 0.23
N SER A 50 4.45 19.21 -0.40
CA SER A 50 4.54 20.31 -1.37
C SER A 50 5.21 19.83 -2.68
N PRO A 51 4.44 19.23 -3.61
CA PRO A 51 4.97 18.79 -4.89
C PRO A 51 5.47 19.99 -5.73
N SER A 52 6.59 19.82 -6.43
CA SER A 52 7.00 20.75 -7.47
C SER A 52 6.02 20.71 -8.65
N GLN A 53 6.00 21.73 -9.52
CA GLN A 53 5.05 21.75 -10.65
C GLN A 53 5.24 20.59 -11.64
N GLY A 54 6.44 20.00 -11.73
CA GLY A 54 6.71 18.77 -12.49
C GLY A 54 6.49 17.46 -11.69
N GLY A 55 6.23 17.55 -10.39
CA GLY A 55 6.17 16.41 -9.46
C GLY A 55 4.82 15.72 -9.34
N GLN A 56 3.81 16.08 -10.15
CA GLN A 56 2.44 15.58 -10.00
C GLN A 56 2.29 14.04 -10.14
N GLY A 57 3.21 13.38 -10.87
CA GLY A 57 3.27 11.92 -10.98
C GLY A 57 3.97 11.21 -9.81
N PHE A 58 4.63 11.94 -8.92
CA PHE A 58 5.43 11.37 -7.83
C PHE A 58 4.62 10.48 -6.86
N PRO A 59 3.37 10.80 -6.46
CA PRO A 59 2.56 9.92 -5.63
C PRO A 59 2.28 8.57 -6.30
N TRP A 60 2.04 8.55 -7.61
CA TRP A 60 1.84 7.32 -8.39
C TRP A 60 3.13 6.51 -8.49
N TYR A 61 4.27 7.16 -8.72
CA TYR A 61 5.58 6.51 -8.72
C TYR A 61 5.88 5.81 -7.38
N ILE A 62 5.65 6.49 -6.26
CA ILE A 62 5.79 5.87 -4.93
C ILE A 62 4.81 4.70 -4.75
N ARG A 63 3.55 4.86 -5.17
CA ARG A 63 2.52 3.81 -5.03
C ARG A 63 2.84 2.54 -5.84
N GLU A 64 3.38 2.70 -7.06
CA GLU A 64 3.80 1.61 -7.92
C GLU A 64 5.09 0.94 -7.39
N LYS A 65 6.05 1.74 -6.89
CA LYS A 65 7.27 1.24 -6.25
C LYS A 65 7.06 0.62 -4.89
N ASP A 66 5.90 0.78 -4.26
CA ASP A 66 5.58 0.14 -2.99
C ASP A 66 5.44 -1.39 -3.11
N GLY A 67 5.26 -1.94 -4.32
CA GLY A 67 5.30 -3.38 -4.60
C GLY A 67 4.19 -4.23 -3.96
N ALA A 68 3.47 -3.71 -2.96
CA ALA A 68 2.47 -4.45 -2.20
C ALA A 68 1.34 -4.99 -3.10
N GLY A 69 0.78 -4.17 -3.98
CA GLY A 69 -0.32 -4.58 -4.87
C GLY A 69 0.09 -5.70 -5.83
N GLU A 70 1.32 -5.67 -6.34
CA GLU A 70 1.86 -6.71 -7.23
C GLU A 70 2.08 -8.02 -6.45
N ALA A 71 2.70 -7.95 -5.27
CA ALA A 71 2.92 -9.11 -4.41
C ALA A 71 1.61 -9.81 -4.02
N PHE A 72 0.59 -9.04 -3.62
CA PHE A 72 -0.74 -9.58 -3.30
C PHE A 72 -1.45 -10.16 -4.52
N THR A 73 -1.22 -9.58 -5.71
CA THR A 73 -1.77 -10.13 -6.96
C THR A 73 -1.13 -11.48 -7.31
N TRP A 74 0.18 -11.62 -7.19
CA TRP A 74 0.84 -12.91 -7.43
C TRP A 74 0.43 -14.00 -6.42
N PHE A 75 0.07 -13.62 -5.19
CA PHE A 75 -0.47 -14.55 -4.20
C PHE A 75 -1.86 -15.12 -4.53
N THR A 76 -2.63 -14.55 -5.46
CA THR A 76 -3.92 -15.15 -5.88
C THR A 76 -3.75 -16.32 -6.84
N PHE A 77 -2.53 -16.56 -7.35
CA PHE A 77 -2.24 -17.57 -8.38
C PHE A 77 -1.28 -18.68 -7.91
N PRO A 78 -1.67 -19.52 -6.93
CA PRO A 78 -0.85 -20.66 -6.52
C PRO A 78 -0.78 -21.71 -7.63
N LYS A 79 0.39 -22.38 -7.74
CA LYS A 79 0.70 -23.38 -8.78
C LYS A 79 -0.27 -24.56 -8.82
N SER A 80 -0.96 -24.83 -7.70
CA SER A 80 -1.98 -25.87 -7.59
C SER A 80 -3.30 -25.55 -8.31
N HIS A 81 -3.61 -24.27 -8.54
CA HIS A 81 -4.88 -23.83 -9.16
C HIS A 81 -4.67 -23.22 -10.55
N CYS A 82 -3.51 -22.59 -10.80
CA CYS A 82 -3.19 -21.97 -12.08
C CYS A 82 -1.88 -22.54 -12.65
N PRO A 83 -1.92 -23.68 -13.36
CA PRO A 83 -0.73 -24.29 -13.97
C PRO A 83 -0.25 -23.59 -15.26
N LYS A 84 -1.03 -22.65 -15.81
CA LYS A 84 -0.66 -21.79 -16.93
C LYS A 84 -0.56 -20.34 -16.46
N LEU A 85 0.54 -19.67 -16.79
CA LEU A 85 0.81 -18.27 -16.39
C LEU A 85 0.23 -17.24 -17.38
N ASP A 86 -0.14 -17.70 -18.57
CA ASP A 86 -0.50 -16.91 -19.74
C ASP A 86 -1.61 -15.89 -19.44
N VAL A 87 -2.67 -16.33 -18.75
CA VAL A 87 -3.82 -15.50 -18.36
C VAL A 87 -3.56 -14.66 -17.09
N PRO A 88 -2.95 -15.20 -16.01
CA PRO A 88 -2.52 -14.39 -14.86
C PRO A 88 -1.72 -13.13 -15.21
N ILE A 89 -0.74 -13.23 -16.13
CA ILE A 89 0.17 -12.12 -16.45
C ILE A 89 -0.58 -10.88 -16.96
N GLU A 90 -1.55 -11.06 -17.87
CA GLU A 90 -2.33 -9.96 -18.44
C GLU A 90 -3.20 -9.29 -17.37
N ALA A 91 -3.81 -10.08 -16.47
CA ALA A 91 -4.66 -9.57 -15.40
C ALA A 91 -3.89 -8.92 -14.22
N THR A 92 -2.59 -9.19 -14.09
CA THR A 92 -1.82 -8.75 -12.90
C THR A 92 -1.80 -7.23 -12.73
N LEU A 93 -1.64 -6.46 -13.81
CA LEU A 93 -1.53 -5.00 -13.73
C LEU A 93 -2.84 -4.34 -13.28
N ASP A 94 -3.97 -4.82 -13.80
CA ASP A 94 -5.29 -4.28 -13.46
C ASP A 94 -5.72 -4.68 -12.04
N MET A 95 -5.43 -5.92 -11.61
CA MET A 95 -5.65 -6.32 -10.22
C MET A 95 -4.74 -5.57 -9.24
N THR A 96 -3.48 -5.31 -9.60
CA THR A 96 -2.57 -4.50 -8.79
C THR A 96 -3.13 -3.09 -8.56
N ARG A 97 -3.62 -2.44 -9.63
CA ARG A 97 -4.29 -1.13 -9.55
C ARG A 97 -5.55 -1.19 -8.69
N PHE A 98 -6.41 -2.19 -8.89
CA PHE A 98 -7.62 -2.39 -8.10
C PHE A 98 -7.31 -2.55 -6.61
N LEU A 99 -6.36 -3.41 -6.24
CA LEU A 99 -5.96 -3.63 -4.84
C LEU A 99 -5.40 -2.35 -4.20
N CYS A 100 -4.57 -1.59 -4.92
CA CYS A 100 -4.05 -0.31 -4.43
C CYS A 100 -5.17 0.72 -4.17
N LEU A 101 -6.08 0.89 -5.14
CA LEU A 101 -7.23 1.81 -5.01
C LEU A 101 -8.18 1.41 -3.87
N VAL A 102 -8.51 0.12 -3.76
CA VAL A 102 -9.38 -0.42 -2.72
C VAL A 102 -8.76 -0.25 -1.33
N ASN A 103 -7.46 -0.49 -1.18
CA ASN A 103 -6.72 -0.20 0.04
C ASN A 103 -6.83 1.28 0.43
N ASP A 104 -6.71 2.19 -0.53
CA ASP A 104 -6.69 3.63 -0.27
C ASP A 104 -8.09 4.16 0.13
N ILE A 105 -9.15 3.59 -0.46
CA ILE A 105 -10.55 3.82 -0.04
C ILE A 105 -10.79 3.33 1.40
N PHE A 106 -10.34 2.12 1.75
CA PHE A 106 -10.48 1.58 3.11
C PHE A 106 -9.64 2.36 4.13
N HIS A 107 -8.41 2.75 3.79
CA HIS A 107 -7.56 3.55 4.67
C HIS A 107 -8.12 4.97 4.87
N SER A 108 -8.64 5.60 3.81
CA SER A 108 -9.37 6.87 3.89
C SER A 108 -10.59 6.76 4.81
N THR A 109 -11.36 5.67 4.69
CA THR A 109 -12.52 5.40 5.56
C THR A 109 -12.11 5.21 7.02
N LYS A 110 -11.05 4.44 7.30
CA LYS A 110 -10.48 4.26 8.65
C LYS A 110 -10.01 5.59 9.24
N ASN A 111 -9.29 6.41 8.47
CA ASN A 111 -8.82 7.72 8.92
C ASN A 111 -9.99 8.67 9.18
N ARG A 112 -11.03 8.67 8.33
CA ARG A 112 -12.25 9.45 8.55
C ARG A 112 -12.99 9.02 9.82
N ILE A 113 -13.05 7.72 10.11
CA ILE A 113 -13.62 7.19 11.35
C ILE A 113 -12.79 7.60 12.57
N MET A 114 -11.45 7.50 12.50
CA MET A 114 -10.56 7.96 13.59
C MET A 114 -10.64 9.46 13.82
N VAL A 115 -10.67 10.28 12.77
CA VAL A 115 -10.85 11.74 12.88
C VAL A 115 -12.20 12.06 13.52
N ASN A 116 -13.28 11.38 13.11
CA ASN A 116 -14.60 11.58 13.71
C ASN A 116 -14.66 11.12 15.17
N TRP A 117 -13.97 10.02 15.53
CA TRP A 117 -13.78 9.60 16.91
C TRP A 117 -12.99 10.63 17.73
N ILE A 118 -11.87 11.13 17.21
CA ILE A 118 -11.07 12.16 17.88
C ILE A 118 -11.89 13.45 18.07
N ILE A 119 -12.64 13.91 17.07
CA ILE A 119 -13.53 15.08 17.19
C ILE A 119 -14.62 14.81 18.24
N THR A 120 -15.20 13.61 18.29
CA THR A 120 -16.23 13.26 19.28
C THR A 120 -15.67 13.21 20.71
N TYR A 121 -14.47 12.67 20.90
CA TYR A 121 -13.81 12.52 22.21
C TYR A 121 -13.03 13.77 22.67
N THR A 122 -12.65 14.67 21.77
CA THR A 122 -12.06 15.98 22.12
C THR A 122 -13.13 17.08 22.23
N GLY A 123 -14.25 16.94 21.52
CA GLY A 123 -15.43 17.79 21.65
C GLY A 123 -16.13 17.71 23.01
N SER A 124 -15.84 16.68 23.82
CA SER A 124 -16.24 16.59 25.23
C SER A 124 -15.29 17.30 26.21
N LEU A 125 -14.11 17.74 25.75
CA LEU A 125 -13.11 18.47 26.56
C LEU A 125 -13.02 19.97 26.23
N ILE A 126 -13.75 20.45 25.22
CA ILE A 126 -13.90 21.88 24.93
C ILE A 126 -15.30 22.31 25.41
N PRO A 127 -15.42 23.19 26.42
CA PRO A 127 -16.73 23.64 26.87
C PRO A 127 -17.42 24.42 25.74
N LYS A 128 -18.69 24.08 25.46
CA LYS A 128 -19.53 24.77 24.46
C LYS A 128 -19.49 26.29 24.68
N ARG A 129 -18.71 27.02 23.85
CA ARG A 129 -18.96 28.46 23.71
C ARG A 129 -20.33 28.63 23.07
N ARG A 130 -21.18 29.42 23.73
CA ARG A 130 -22.56 29.68 23.32
C ARG A 130 -22.62 30.27 21.91
N THR A 131 -23.68 29.88 21.21
CA THR A 131 -24.25 30.53 20.02
C THR A 131 -24.33 32.06 20.11
N LEU A 132 -23.83 32.76 19.08
CA LEU A 132 -24.17 34.10 18.57
C LEU A 132 -23.44 34.25 17.21
N TYR A 133 -24.00 34.65 16.06
CA TYR A 133 -25.37 34.74 15.53
C TYR A 133 -25.38 33.97 14.17
N GLN A 134 -26.47 33.37 13.65
CA GLN A 134 -27.49 33.99 12.78
C GLN A 134 -27.00 35.16 11.90
N PHE A 135 -26.54 34.88 10.67
CA PHE A 135 -27.31 34.93 9.41
C PHE A 135 -26.49 34.33 8.25
#